data_AF-A0A7S1MUT4-F1
#
_entry.id   AF-A0A7S1MUT4-F1
#
_cell.length_a   1.000
_cell.length_b   1.000
_cell.length_c   1.000
_cell.angle_alpha   90.00
_cell.angle_beta   90.00
_cell.angle_gamma   90.00
#
_symmetry.space_group_name_H-M   'P 1'
#
loop_
_entity.id
_entity.type
_entity.pdbx_description
1 polymer ?
#
loop_
_entity_poly.entity_id
_entity_poly.type
_entity_poly.pdbx_seq_one_letter_code
_entity_poly.pdbx_strand_id
1 'polypeptide(L)'
;MSGAATFKTATGLLRTLGAQPQPFSMMKPRTRRVEFDIAVPPKWTTEVTQSLARVFNTELAGGRPETVLQAFIDPSYGRGGATLACNTQLASVGDALLALQLDDLVSRHNDLDAVRSGAVAPLATAAARNLVLSDECLGTLANHVWGVGGLVLTGRGVEALGALGAPHRAHRLRTDPVPPDAAARAARALVAAAYLNHDLAFVAAFIQRHVLRPSLALSAAPLQ
;
A
#
# COMPACT_ATOMS: atom_id res chain seq x y z
N MET A 1 -9.81 -14.71 -15.70
CA MET A 1 -10.42 -13.57 -16.40
C MET A 1 -10.81 -12.38 -15.50
N SER A 2 -10.48 -12.37 -14.21
CA SER A 2 -10.95 -11.32 -13.26
C SER A 2 -10.03 -10.08 -13.15
N GLY A 3 -8.70 -10.25 -13.16
CA GLY A 3 -7.75 -9.16 -12.88
C GLY A 3 -7.74 -8.00 -13.90
N ALA A 4 -7.90 -8.28 -15.20
CA ALA A 4 -7.86 -7.24 -16.24
C ALA A 4 -9.09 -6.32 -16.21
N ALA A 5 -10.25 -6.83 -15.80
CA ALA A 5 -11.47 -6.04 -15.63
C ALA A 5 -11.34 -5.14 -14.39
N THR A 6 -10.85 -5.68 -13.27
CA THR A 6 -10.56 -4.92 -12.05
C THR A 6 -9.50 -3.84 -12.29
N PHE A 7 -8.46 -4.13 -13.07
CA PHE A 7 -7.43 -3.16 -13.44
C PHE A 7 -7.97 -2.03 -14.32
N LYS A 8 -8.83 -2.32 -15.32
CA LYS A 8 -9.51 -1.29 -16.13
C LYS A 8 -10.43 -0.40 -15.29
N THR A 9 -11.13 -0.97 -14.32
CA THR A 9 -11.98 -0.21 -13.40
C THR A 9 -11.15 0.66 -12.45
N ALA A 10 -10.06 0.12 -11.88
CA ALA A 10 -9.16 0.85 -10.99
C ALA A 10 -8.41 1.98 -11.72
N THR A 11 -7.95 1.75 -12.96
CA THR A 11 -7.35 2.80 -13.81
C THR A 11 -8.37 3.84 -14.27
N GLY A 12 -9.63 3.44 -14.48
CA GLY A 12 -10.75 4.36 -14.68
C GLY A 12 -10.98 5.28 -13.48
N LEU A 13 -10.88 4.76 -12.26
CA LEU A 13 -10.98 5.54 -11.01
C LEU A 13 -9.80 6.51 -10.84
N LEU A 14 -8.58 6.12 -11.20
CA LEU A 14 -7.43 7.03 -11.24
C LEU A 14 -7.64 8.19 -12.24
N ARG A 15 -8.31 7.94 -13.36
CA ARG A 15 -8.64 8.95 -14.37
C ARG A 15 -9.64 9.99 -13.84
N THR A 16 -10.60 9.58 -13.00
CA THR A 16 -11.53 10.51 -12.34
C THR A 16 -10.89 11.35 -11.23
N LEU A 17 -9.72 10.94 -10.72
CA LEU A 17 -8.99 11.61 -9.64
C LEU A 17 -7.81 12.49 -10.13
N GLY A 18 -7.64 12.63 -11.45
CA GLY A 18 -6.56 13.44 -12.03
C GLY A 18 -5.16 12.82 -11.92
N ALA A 19 -5.06 11.54 -11.57
CA ALA A 19 -3.81 10.78 -11.51
C ALA A 19 -3.52 10.10 -12.85
N GLN A 20 -3.23 10.88 -13.89
CA GLN A 20 -2.60 10.36 -15.10
C GLN A 20 -1.07 10.33 -14.91
N PRO A 21 -0.36 9.24 -15.29
CA PRO A 21 1.04 9.35 -15.66
C PRO A 21 1.07 10.23 -16.93
N GLN A 22 1.49 11.48 -16.77
CA GLN A 22 1.48 12.44 -17.86
C GLN A 22 2.58 12.08 -18.86
N PRO A 23 2.28 11.87 -20.15
CA PRO A 23 3.31 11.98 -21.19
C PRO A 23 3.82 13.43 -21.18
N PHE A 24 5.15 13.59 -21.25
CA PHE A 24 5.84 14.89 -21.19
C PHE A 24 5.18 15.91 -22.12
N SER A 25 4.41 16.83 -21.56
CA SER A 25 3.94 18.02 -22.25
C SER A 25 4.06 19.20 -21.32
N MET A 26 4.79 20.21 -21.78
CA MET A 26 5.09 21.45 -21.06
C MET A 26 3.80 22.23 -20.78
N MET A 27 3.15 21.95 -19.66
CA MET A 27 2.22 22.88 -19.02
C MET A 27 2.67 23.11 -17.59
N LYS A 28 2.93 24.38 -17.26
CA LYS A 28 3.33 24.83 -15.93
C LYS A 28 2.38 24.21 -14.89
N PRO A 29 2.89 23.45 -13.90
CA PRO A 29 2.04 22.78 -12.95
C PRO A 29 1.39 23.84 -12.07
N ARG A 30 0.06 24.00 -12.21
CA ARG A 30 -0.74 24.58 -11.13
C ARG A 30 -0.76 23.53 -10.02
N THR A 31 0.21 23.63 -9.11
CA THR A 31 0.24 22.89 -7.85
C THR A 31 -0.98 23.31 -7.03
N ARG A 32 -2.10 22.60 -7.18
CA ARG A 32 -3.12 22.57 -6.15
C ARG A 32 -2.47 21.83 -4.98
N ARG A 33 -1.97 22.59 -3.99
CA ARG A 33 -1.59 22.01 -2.70
C ARG A 33 -2.80 21.24 -2.22
N VAL A 34 -2.63 19.94 -1.95
CA VAL A 34 -3.60 19.19 -1.17
C VAL A 34 -3.49 19.76 0.24
N GLU A 35 -4.39 20.68 0.60
CA GLU A 35 -4.49 21.19 1.95
C GLU A 35 -5.07 20.07 2.82
N PHE A 36 -4.28 19.61 3.79
CA PHE A 36 -4.73 18.67 4.79
C PHE A 36 -5.53 19.47 5.84
N ASP A 37 -6.86 19.49 5.72
CA ASP A 37 -7.77 20.16 6.67
C ASP A 37 -7.82 19.47 8.06
N ILE A 38 -7.13 18.34 8.23
CA ILE A 38 -6.78 17.76 9.54
C ILE A 38 -5.27 17.91 9.71
N ALA A 39 -4.87 18.55 10.80
CA ALA A 39 -3.47 18.69 11.18
C ALA A 39 -2.85 17.29 11.40
N VAL A 40 -2.18 16.80 10.35
CA VAL A 40 -1.28 15.65 10.44
C VAL A 40 -0.32 15.90 11.60
N PRO A 41 -0.04 14.89 12.46
CA PRO A 41 0.78 15.12 13.64
C PRO A 41 2.14 15.74 13.30
N PRO A 42 2.64 16.70 14.09
CA PRO A 42 3.94 17.30 13.84
C PRO A 42 5.02 16.20 13.84
N LYS A 43 5.86 16.19 12.79
CA LYS A 43 6.92 15.19 12.51
C LYS A 43 6.48 13.84 11.93
N TRP A 44 5.18 13.53 11.84
CA TRP A 44 4.72 12.25 11.26
C TRP A 44 5.20 12.06 9.82
N THR A 45 5.12 13.11 8.99
CA THR A 45 5.61 13.07 7.60
C THR A 45 7.10 12.73 7.54
N THR A 46 7.89 13.29 8.45
CA THR A 46 9.33 13.01 8.59
C THR A 46 9.58 11.57 9.01
N GLU A 47 8.82 11.04 9.99
CA GLU A 47 8.95 9.65 10.45
C GLU A 47 8.59 8.64 9.37
N VAL A 48 7.50 8.87 8.62
CA VAL A 48 7.10 8.05 7.48
C VAL A 48 8.21 8.07 6.43
N THR A 49 8.68 9.25 6.04
CA THR A 49 9.72 9.39 5.01
C THR A 49 11.02 8.69 5.42
N GLN A 50 11.47 8.85 6.67
CA GLN A 50 12.68 8.21 7.18
C GLN A 50 12.54 6.69 7.27
N SER A 51 11.39 6.19 7.72
CA SER A 51 11.13 4.75 7.81
C SER A 51 11.10 4.12 6.43
N LEU A 52 10.42 4.75 5.47
CA LEU A 52 10.38 4.29 4.08
C LEU A 52 11.77 4.33 3.43
N ALA A 53 12.55 5.38 3.66
CA ALA A 53 13.92 5.47 3.15
C ALA A 53 14.82 4.36 3.69
N ARG A 54 14.63 3.96 4.96
CA ARG A 54 15.37 2.86 5.59
C ARG A 54 15.01 1.49 5.02
N VAL A 55 13.72 1.25 4.76
CA VAL A 55 13.21 -0.06 4.31
C VAL A 55 13.43 -0.25 2.81
N PHE A 56 13.14 0.79 2.03
CA PHE A 56 13.13 0.74 0.58
C PHE A 56 14.34 1.44 -0.05
N ASN A 57 15.37 1.79 0.72
CA ASN A 57 16.60 2.43 0.21
C ASN A 57 16.32 3.61 -0.75
N THR A 58 15.39 4.49 -0.39
CA THR A 58 14.93 5.63 -1.21
C THR A 58 14.30 5.28 -2.57
N GLU A 59 13.99 4.01 -2.85
CA GLU A 59 13.31 3.57 -4.08
C GLU A 59 11.99 4.35 -4.31
N LEU A 60 11.30 4.73 -3.23
CA LEU A 60 10.04 5.49 -3.27
C LEU A 60 10.22 7.01 -3.23
N ALA A 61 11.45 7.53 -3.21
CA ALA A 61 11.74 8.95 -3.04
C ALA A 61 11.57 9.78 -4.34
N GLY A 62 11.22 9.14 -5.46
CA GLY A 62 10.87 9.82 -6.71
C GLY A 62 9.40 10.23 -6.78
N GLY A 63 9.09 11.31 -7.50
CA GLY A 63 7.71 11.66 -7.86
C GLY A 63 6.97 12.52 -6.83
N ARG A 64 5.72 12.14 -6.51
CA ARG A 64 4.78 12.90 -5.68
C ARG A 64 4.81 12.37 -4.24
N PRO A 65 5.48 13.05 -3.29
CA PRO A 65 5.54 12.58 -1.90
C PRO A 65 4.15 12.51 -1.24
N GLU A 66 3.18 13.27 -1.75
CA GLU A 66 1.82 13.31 -1.22
C GLU A 66 1.09 11.97 -1.40
N THR A 67 1.32 11.23 -2.51
CA THR A 67 0.68 9.93 -2.75
C THR A 67 1.21 8.86 -1.81
N VAL A 68 2.50 8.94 -1.46
CA VAL A 68 3.14 8.05 -0.49
C VAL A 68 2.60 8.33 0.91
N LEU A 69 2.49 9.60 1.30
CA LEU A 69 1.89 9.97 2.59
C LEU A 69 0.41 9.57 2.66
N GLN A 70 -0.34 9.75 1.57
CA GLN A 70 -1.75 9.35 1.48
C GLN A 70 -1.96 7.85 1.73
N ALA A 71 -0.99 7.00 1.39
CA ALA A 71 -1.08 5.56 1.66
C ALA A 71 -1.23 5.23 3.16
N PHE A 72 -0.73 6.10 4.03
CA PHE A 72 -0.77 5.94 5.49
C PHE A 72 -1.95 6.66 6.16
N ILE A 73 -2.92 7.16 5.41
CA ILE A 73 -4.11 7.83 5.95
C ILE A 73 -5.32 6.90 5.78
N ASP A 74 -5.73 6.26 6.86
CA ASP A 74 -6.89 5.36 6.84
C ASP A 74 -8.21 6.16 6.74
N PRO A 75 -9.25 5.66 6.03
CA PRO A 75 -10.56 6.31 5.98
C PRO A 75 -11.18 6.61 7.37
N SER A 76 -10.84 5.84 8.41
CA SER A 76 -11.32 6.12 9.77
C SER A 76 -10.75 7.40 10.39
N TYR A 77 -9.62 7.91 9.90
CA TYR A 77 -8.97 9.12 10.42
C TYR A 77 -9.80 10.39 10.20
N GLY A 78 -10.55 10.45 9.09
CA GLY A 78 -11.29 11.64 8.65
C GLY A 78 -12.71 11.82 9.18
N ARG A 79 -13.17 11.03 10.16
CA ARG A 79 -14.57 11.06 10.65
C ARG A 79 -15.01 12.39 11.33
N GLY A 80 -14.17 13.43 11.32
CA GLY A 80 -14.45 14.78 11.85
C GLY A 80 -14.85 15.85 10.83
N GLY A 81 -15.21 15.50 9.59
CA GLY A 81 -15.78 16.45 8.61
C GLY A 81 -14.81 17.03 7.57
N ALA A 82 -13.53 16.65 7.61
CA ALA A 82 -12.56 17.02 6.58
C ALA A 82 -12.45 15.92 5.51
N THR A 83 -12.51 16.30 4.24
CA THR A 83 -12.33 15.40 3.09
C THR A 83 -10.84 15.17 2.85
N LEU A 84 -10.15 14.49 3.77
CA LEU A 84 -8.79 14.04 3.46
C LEU A 84 -8.84 12.96 2.39
N ALA A 85 -7.99 13.11 1.38
CA ALA A 85 -7.65 12.02 0.49
C ALA A 85 -7.06 10.89 1.34
N CYS A 86 -7.80 9.78 1.48
CA CYS A 86 -7.41 8.61 2.25
C CYS A 86 -6.89 7.51 1.32
N ASN A 87 -6.39 6.44 1.91
CA ASN A 87 -5.75 5.35 1.19
C ASN A 87 -6.73 4.40 0.46
N THR A 88 -8.05 4.60 0.54
CA THR A 88 -9.05 3.66 -0.01
C THR A 88 -8.90 3.45 -1.53
N GLN A 89 -8.77 4.51 -2.30
CA GLN A 89 -8.64 4.41 -3.76
C GLN A 89 -7.27 3.87 -4.17
N LEU A 90 -6.21 4.30 -3.49
CA LEU A 90 -4.87 3.77 -3.69
C LEU A 90 -4.82 2.27 -3.36
N ALA A 91 -5.47 1.84 -2.29
CA ALA A 91 -5.52 0.44 -1.90
C ALA A 91 -6.20 -0.42 -2.97
N SER A 92 -7.29 0.05 -3.59
CA SER A 92 -7.94 -0.67 -4.70
C SER A 92 -7.04 -0.82 -5.92
N VAL A 93 -6.27 0.23 -6.26
CA VAL A 93 -5.28 0.17 -7.35
C VAL A 93 -4.15 -0.81 -7.00
N GLY A 94 -3.66 -0.76 -5.76
CA GLY A 94 -2.62 -1.64 -5.27
C GLY A 94 -3.04 -3.10 -5.28
N ASP A 95 -4.28 -3.37 -4.89
CA ASP A 95 -4.88 -4.71 -4.95
C ASP A 95 -4.90 -5.24 -6.38
N ALA A 96 -5.33 -4.41 -7.34
CA ALA A 96 -5.33 -4.78 -8.76
C ALA A 96 -3.90 -5.02 -9.29
N LEU A 97 -2.91 -4.25 -8.86
CA LEU A 97 -1.50 -4.43 -9.25
C LEU A 97 -0.91 -5.72 -8.66
N LEU A 98 -1.18 -5.99 -7.38
CA LEU A 98 -0.75 -7.23 -6.72
C LEU A 98 -1.39 -8.44 -7.39
N ALA A 99 -2.70 -8.40 -7.64
CA ALA A 99 -3.40 -9.45 -8.35
C ALA A 99 -2.85 -9.66 -9.76
N LEU A 100 -2.56 -8.59 -10.51
CA LEU A 100 -1.97 -8.69 -11.84
C LEU A 100 -0.60 -9.36 -11.84
N GLN A 101 0.28 -8.98 -10.90
CA GLN A 101 1.62 -9.57 -10.79
C GLN A 101 1.59 -11.03 -10.34
N LEU A 102 0.69 -11.36 -9.41
CA LEU A 102 0.49 -12.74 -9.00
C LEU A 102 -0.11 -13.57 -10.13
N ASP A 103 -1.13 -13.08 -10.83
CA ASP A 103 -1.74 -13.79 -11.96
C ASP A 103 -0.71 -14.06 -13.08
N ASP A 104 0.19 -13.12 -13.39
CA ASP A 104 1.30 -13.32 -14.34
C ASP A 104 2.28 -14.42 -13.87
N LEU A 105 2.64 -14.43 -12.58
CA LEU A 105 3.48 -15.50 -12.02
C LEU A 105 2.80 -16.87 -12.05
N VAL A 106 1.53 -16.92 -11.68
CA VAL A 106 0.71 -18.13 -11.71
C VAL A 106 0.61 -18.66 -13.13
N SER A 107 0.37 -17.80 -14.12
CA SER A 107 0.35 -18.19 -15.53
C SER A 107 1.68 -18.79 -15.98
N ARG A 108 2.81 -18.12 -15.70
CA ARG A 108 4.14 -18.64 -16.05
C ARG A 108 4.46 -19.97 -15.38
N HIS A 109 4.02 -20.16 -14.14
CA HIS A 109 4.25 -21.41 -13.42
C HIS A 109 3.35 -22.53 -13.92
N ASN A 110 2.06 -22.25 -14.16
CA ASN A 110 1.14 -23.23 -14.75
C ASN A 110 1.55 -23.63 -16.17
N ASP A 111 2.14 -22.73 -16.96
CA ASP A 111 2.68 -23.10 -18.28
C ASP A 111 3.86 -24.07 -18.17
N LEU A 112 4.65 -23.97 -17.10
CA LEU A 112 5.78 -24.87 -16.81
C LEU A 112 5.33 -26.20 -16.17
N ASP A 113 4.31 -26.17 -15.32
CA ASP A 113 3.78 -27.34 -14.60
C ASP A 113 2.70 -28.09 -15.37
N ALA A 114 1.94 -27.46 -16.27
CA ALA A 114 1.07 -28.16 -17.21
C ALA A 114 1.88 -29.10 -18.13
N VAL A 115 3.18 -28.82 -18.32
CA VAL A 115 4.13 -29.70 -18.99
C VAL A 115 4.58 -30.87 -18.08
N ARG A 116 4.42 -30.79 -16.76
CA ARG A 116 5.00 -31.74 -15.78
C ARG A 116 4.01 -32.51 -14.89
N SER A 117 2.85 -31.96 -14.52
CA SER A 117 1.97 -32.58 -13.50
C SER A 117 0.54 -32.04 -13.53
N GLY A 118 -0.45 -32.93 -13.40
CA GLY A 118 -1.88 -32.64 -13.50
C GLY A 118 -2.50 -31.78 -12.38
N ALA A 119 -3.83 -31.83 -12.29
CA ALA A 119 -4.79 -30.90 -11.66
C ALA A 119 -4.58 -30.44 -10.19
N VAL A 120 -3.50 -30.83 -9.51
CA VAL A 120 -3.15 -30.40 -8.14
C VAL A 120 -2.43 -29.05 -8.13
N ALA A 121 -1.65 -28.74 -9.17
CA ALA A 121 -0.89 -27.49 -9.30
C ALA A 121 -1.76 -26.20 -9.29
N PRO A 122 -2.95 -26.14 -9.94
CA PRO A 122 -3.77 -24.92 -9.96
C PRO A 122 -4.36 -24.56 -8.58
N LEU A 123 -4.73 -25.56 -7.78
CA LEU A 123 -5.34 -25.37 -6.45
C LEU A 123 -4.32 -24.85 -5.44
N ALA A 124 -3.13 -25.43 -5.40
CA ALA A 124 -2.04 -24.96 -4.54
C ALA A 124 -1.62 -23.53 -4.92
N THR A 125 -1.59 -23.23 -6.21
CA THR A 125 -1.22 -21.91 -6.73
C THR A 125 -2.28 -20.85 -6.42
N ALA A 126 -3.57 -21.19 -6.51
CA ALA A 126 -4.66 -20.31 -6.08
C ALA A 126 -4.65 -20.05 -4.56
N ALA A 127 -4.34 -21.06 -3.75
CA ALA A 127 -4.20 -20.91 -2.31
C ALA A 127 -3.02 -20.00 -1.94
N ALA A 128 -1.86 -20.18 -2.57
CA ALA A 128 -0.68 -19.32 -2.37
C ALA A 128 -0.98 -17.86 -2.76
N ARG A 129 -1.67 -17.64 -3.89
CA ARG A 129 -2.13 -16.31 -4.32
C ARG A 129 -3.01 -15.65 -3.26
N ASN A 130 -4.01 -16.37 -2.75
CA ASN A 130 -4.95 -15.83 -1.76
C ASN A 130 -4.26 -15.54 -0.42
N LEU A 131 -3.28 -16.37 -0.03
CA LEU A 131 -2.47 -16.13 1.16
C LEU A 131 -1.68 -14.82 1.06
N VAL A 132 -0.98 -14.59 -0.07
CA VAL A 132 -0.20 -13.36 -0.28
C VAL A 132 -1.09 -12.11 -0.31
N LEU A 133 -2.30 -12.22 -0.89
CA LEU A 133 -3.26 -11.11 -0.97
C LEU A 133 -4.08 -10.89 0.31
N SER A 134 -3.95 -11.76 1.31
CA SER A 134 -4.72 -11.66 2.55
C SER A 134 -4.33 -10.43 3.37
N ASP A 135 -5.31 -9.90 4.12
CA ASP A 135 -5.05 -8.80 5.05
C ASP A 135 -4.07 -9.19 6.15
N GLU A 136 -4.07 -10.45 6.57
CA GLU A 136 -3.13 -10.96 7.57
C GLU A 136 -1.70 -10.93 7.06
N CYS A 137 -1.44 -11.42 5.84
CA CYS A 137 -0.10 -11.41 5.25
C CYS A 137 0.39 -9.98 5.02
N LEU A 138 -0.42 -9.14 4.37
CA LEU A 138 -0.03 -7.76 4.05
C LEU A 138 0.08 -6.88 5.31
N GLY A 139 -0.77 -7.11 6.30
CA GLY A 139 -0.69 -6.45 7.60
C GLY A 139 0.56 -6.86 8.37
N THR A 140 0.88 -8.16 8.40
CA THR A 140 2.13 -8.67 8.99
C THR A 140 3.35 -8.09 8.31
N LEU A 141 3.32 -8.01 6.98
CA LEU A 141 4.40 -7.49 6.18
C LEU A 141 4.60 -5.98 6.45
N ALA A 142 3.52 -5.19 6.53
CA ALA A 142 3.61 -3.78 6.91
C ALA A 142 4.10 -3.56 8.35
N ASN A 143 3.62 -4.35 9.30
CA ASN A 143 3.93 -4.18 10.73
C ASN A 143 5.32 -4.71 11.11
N HIS A 144 5.71 -5.87 10.59
CA HIS A 144 6.89 -6.61 11.07
C HIS A 144 8.04 -6.64 10.08
N VAL A 145 7.78 -6.74 8.77
CA VAL A 145 8.84 -6.77 7.75
C VAL A 145 9.30 -5.36 7.43
N TRP A 146 8.35 -4.47 7.14
CA TRP A 146 8.64 -3.08 6.84
C TRP A 146 8.74 -2.21 8.09
N GLY A 147 8.07 -2.58 9.19
CA GLY A 147 8.07 -1.75 10.40
C GLY A 147 7.39 -0.39 10.22
N VAL A 148 6.49 -0.27 9.24
CA VAL A 148 5.78 0.99 8.91
C VAL A 148 4.29 0.95 9.23
N GLY A 149 3.73 -0.21 9.55
CA GLY A 149 2.29 -0.35 9.80
C GLY A 149 1.81 0.45 11.02
N GLY A 150 2.66 0.64 12.03
CA GLY A 150 2.38 1.51 13.18
C GLY A 150 2.34 3.02 12.86
N LEU A 151 2.65 3.42 11.62
CA LEU A 151 2.59 4.81 11.18
C LEU A 151 1.27 5.15 10.50
N VAL A 152 0.35 4.20 10.33
CA VAL A 152 -0.95 4.45 9.72
C VAL A 152 -1.81 5.29 10.66
N LEU A 153 -2.26 6.44 10.16
CA LEU A 153 -3.18 7.32 10.86
C LEU A 153 -4.58 6.73 10.79
N THR A 154 -5.16 6.43 11.95
CA THR A 154 -6.51 5.85 12.09
C THR A 154 -7.38 6.69 13.02
N GLY A 155 -8.70 6.49 12.97
CA GLY A 155 -9.66 7.21 13.83
C GLY A 155 -9.38 7.04 15.32
N ARG A 156 -8.93 5.84 15.75
CA ARG A 156 -8.51 5.58 17.15
C ARG A 156 -7.32 6.43 17.56
N GLY A 157 -6.35 6.63 16.65
CA GLY A 157 -5.23 7.53 16.88
C GLY A 157 -5.66 8.99 17.08
N VAL A 158 -6.73 9.42 16.40
CA VAL A 158 -7.31 10.77 16.57
C VAL A 158 -8.05 10.90 17.90
N GLU A 159 -8.86 9.90 18.28
CA GLU A 159 -9.58 9.89 19.55
C GLU A 159 -8.60 9.91 20.75
N ALA A 160 -7.51 9.15 20.66
CA ALA A 160 -6.43 9.17 21.65
C ALA A 160 -5.75 10.55 21.73
N LEU A 161 -5.54 11.22 20.59
CA LEU A 161 -4.99 12.59 20.53
C LEU A 161 -5.96 13.66 21.02
N GLY A 162 -7.27 13.47 20.82
CA GLY A 162 -8.33 14.37 21.28
C GLY A 162 -8.53 14.30 22.79
N ALA A 163 -8.39 13.10 23.38
CA ALA A 163 -8.46 12.88 24.82
C ALA A 163 -7.22 13.39 25.58
N LEU A 164 -6.11 13.64 24.89
CA LEU A 164 -4.85 14.10 25.48
C LEU A 164 -4.61 15.58 25.16
N GLY A 165 -4.56 16.40 26.21
CA GLY A 165 -4.16 17.81 26.11
C GLY A 165 -2.82 18.01 25.39
N ALA A 166 -2.60 19.24 24.90
CA ALA A 166 -1.58 19.64 23.93
C ALA A 166 -0.13 19.10 24.11
N PRO A 167 0.45 18.92 25.32
CA PRO A 167 1.87 18.53 25.42
C PRO A 167 2.16 17.03 25.24
N HIS A 168 1.16 16.14 25.28
CA HIS A 168 1.38 14.67 25.20
C HIS A 168 1.12 14.07 23.81
N ARG A 169 0.80 14.90 22.82
CA ARG A 169 0.34 14.50 21.49
C ARG A 169 1.38 13.79 20.61
N ALA A 170 2.68 13.99 20.87
CA ALA A 170 3.73 13.43 20.01
C ALA A 170 4.07 11.95 20.31
N HIS A 171 3.94 11.51 21.57
CA HIS A 171 4.46 10.20 21.98
C HIS A 171 3.44 9.04 21.92
N ARG A 172 2.12 9.34 21.93
CA ARG A 172 1.05 8.32 21.99
C ARG A 172 0.50 7.83 20.65
N LEU A 173 0.81 8.48 19.53
CA LEU A 173 0.42 7.95 18.20
C LEU A 173 0.99 6.55 17.93
N ARG A 174 2.07 6.17 18.63
CA ARG A 174 2.68 4.84 18.56
C ARG A 174 2.09 3.80 19.50
N THR A 175 1.25 4.18 20.47
CA THR A 175 0.88 3.27 21.57
C THR A 175 -0.36 2.43 21.29
N ASP A 176 -1.24 2.89 20.40
CA ASP A 176 -2.41 2.08 20.02
C ASP A 176 -2.06 1.20 18.83
N PRO A 177 -2.27 -0.13 18.93
CA PRO A 177 -1.98 -1.04 17.85
C PRO A 177 -2.88 -0.70 16.65
N VAL A 178 -2.24 -0.42 15.51
CA VAL A 178 -2.94 -0.22 14.24
C VAL A 178 -3.64 -1.54 13.87
N PRO A 179 -4.95 -1.50 13.57
CA PRO A 179 -5.68 -2.68 13.12
C PRO A 179 -4.99 -3.34 11.92
N PRO A 180 -4.92 -4.69 11.87
CA PRO A 180 -4.20 -5.39 10.80
C PRO A 180 -4.78 -5.08 9.41
N ASP A 181 -6.09 -4.85 9.30
CA ASP A 181 -6.75 -4.46 8.05
C ASP A 181 -6.34 -3.06 7.59
N ALA A 182 -6.14 -2.11 8.51
CA ALA A 182 -5.64 -0.77 8.19
C ALA A 182 -4.18 -0.80 7.74
N ALA A 183 -3.34 -1.63 8.38
CA ALA A 183 -1.96 -1.86 7.97
C ALA A 183 -1.88 -2.53 6.58
N ALA A 184 -2.71 -3.54 6.33
CA ALA A 184 -2.80 -4.21 5.04
C ALA A 184 -3.28 -3.26 3.93
N ARG A 185 -4.27 -2.42 4.22
CA ARG A 185 -4.76 -1.38 3.30
C ARG A 185 -3.66 -0.37 2.96
N ALA A 186 -2.87 0.05 3.94
CA ALA A 186 -1.72 0.91 3.71
C ALA A 186 -0.66 0.23 2.84
N ALA A 187 -0.41 -1.08 3.03
CA ALA A 187 0.50 -1.82 2.17
C ALA A 187 0.07 -1.84 0.71
N ARG A 188 -1.22 -2.12 0.44
CA ARG A 188 -1.77 -2.04 -0.92
C ARG A 188 -1.63 -0.62 -1.47
N ALA A 189 -1.99 0.38 -0.68
CA ALA A 189 -1.90 1.77 -1.11
C ALA A 189 -0.45 2.20 -1.42
N LEU A 190 0.54 1.67 -0.71
CA LEU A 190 1.96 1.93 -0.96
C LEU A 190 2.41 1.34 -2.30
N VAL A 191 1.93 0.15 -2.66
CA VAL A 191 2.17 -0.44 -4.00
C VAL A 191 1.60 0.46 -5.10
N ALA A 192 0.40 1.01 -4.91
CA ALA A 192 -0.16 1.98 -5.85
C ALA A 192 0.64 3.28 -5.90
N ALA A 193 1.10 3.80 -4.76
CA ALA A 193 1.93 5.00 -4.71
C ALA A 193 3.26 4.77 -5.46
N ALA A 194 3.88 3.60 -5.31
CA ALA A 194 5.06 3.20 -6.07
C ALA A 194 4.80 3.22 -7.59
N TYR A 195 3.67 2.67 -8.04
CA TYR A 195 3.27 2.72 -9.45
C TYR A 195 3.04 4.15 -9.95
N LEU A 196 2.35 5.00 -9.16
CA LEU A 196 2.03 6.37 -9.56
C LEU A 196 3.26 7.29 -9.61
N ASN A 197 4.28 6.99 -8.82
CA ASN A 197 5.53 7.75 -8.79
C ASN A 197 6.55 7.28 -9.84
N HIS A 198 6.37 6.06 -10.35
CA HIS A 198 7.28 5.42 -11.30
C HIS A 198 6.48 4.83 -12.47
N ASP A 199 6.72 3.56 -12.80
CA ASP A 199 6.08 2.85 -13.90
C ASP A 199 5.72 1.40 -13.52
N LEU A 200 5.13 0.67 -14.47
CA LEU A 200 4.71 -0.70 -14.27
C LEU A 200 5.90 -1.66 -14.07
N ALA A 201 7.04 -1.40 -14.70
CA ALA A 201 8.22 -2.25 -14.59
C ALA A 201 8.85 -2.12 -13.19
N PHE A 202 8.93 -0.90 -12.68
CA PHE A 202 9.35 -0.61 -11.32
C PHE A 202 8.44 -1.27 -10.30
N VAL A 203 7.12 -1.11 -10.41
CA VAL A 203 6.19 -1.70 -9.42
C VAL A 203 6.22 -3.23 -9.46
N ALA A 204 6.43 -3.86 -10.62
CA ALA A 204 6.62 -5.30 -10.72
C ALA A 204 7.87 -5.75 -9.94
N ALA A 205 8.99 -5.07 -10.13
CA ALA A 205 10.23 -5.34 -9.39
C ALA A 205 10.07 -5.07 -7.88
N PHE A 206 9.36 -4.01 -7.52
CA PHE A 206 9.04 -3.66 -6.13
C PHE A 206 8.21 -4.75 -5.46
N ILE A 207 7.12 -5.20 -6.09
CA ILE A 207 6.25 -6.28 -5.59
C ILE A 207 7.06 -7.58 -5.42
N GLN A 208 7.87 -7.95 -6.42
CA GLN A 208 8.75 -9.12 -6.34
C GLN A 208 9.70 -9.07 -5.14
N ARG A 209 10.37 -7.93 -4.96
CA ARG A 209 11.41 -7.75 -3.93
C ARG A 209 10.83 -7.63 -2.53
N HIS A 210 9.80 -6.82 -2.36
CA HIS A 210 9.36 -6.34 -1.06
C HIS A 210 8.03 -6.93 -0.58
N VAL A 211 7.28 -7.59 -1.47
CA VAL A 211 6.02 -8.28 -1.12
C VAL A 211 6.22 -9.79 -1.24
N LEU A 212 6.48 -10.29 -2.44
CA LEU A 212 6.46 -11.74 -2.71
C LEU A 212 7.56 -12.50 -1.98
N ARG A 213 8.82 -12.07 -2.10
CA ARG A 213 9.95 -12.74 -1.42
C ARG A 213 9.76 -12.79 0.10
N PRO A 214 9.42 -11.68 0.79
CA PRO A 214 9.14 -11.72 2.22
C PRO A 214 7.90 -12.54 2.58
N SER A 215 6.79 -12.44 1.83
CA SER A 215 5.59 -13.24 2.09
C SER A 215 5.85 -14.75 2.02
N LEU A 216 6.66 -15.18 1.05
CA LEU A 216 7.06 -16.58 0.94
C LEU A 216 7.98 -17.00 2.10
N ALA A 217 8.91 -16.14 2.51
CA ALA A 217 9.76 -16.41 3.67
C ALA A 217 8.96 -16.52 4.97
N LEU A 218 7.92 -15.70 5.15
CA LEU A 218 6.99 -15.79 6.28
C LEU A 218 6.21 -17.12 6.27
N SER A 219 5.78 -17.58 5.09
CA SER A 219 5.07 -18.87 4.96
C SER A 219 5.95 -20.10 5.16
N ALA A 220 7.26 -19.97 4.97
CA ALA A 220 8.23 -21.05 5.13
C ALA A 220 8.85 -21.13 6.54
N ALA A 221 8.61 -20.12 7.39
CA ALA A 221 9.06 -20.14 8.77
C ALA A 221 8.25 -21.20 9.56
N PRO A 222 8.90 -22.10 10.32
CA PRO A 222 8.18 -23.02 11.18
C PRO A 222 7.39 -22.21 12.21
N LEU A 223 6.11 -22.54 12.38
CA LEU A 223 5.28 -22.04 13.48
C LEU A 223 6.02 -22.31 14.80
N GLN A 224 6.58 -21.26 15.40
CA GLN A 224 7.15 -21.30 16.75
C GLN A 224 6.06 -20.96 17.77
#